data_AF-A0A8K0RBN0-F1
#
_entry.id   AF-A0A8K0RBN0-F1
#
_cell.length_a   1.000
_cell.length_b   1.000
_cell.length_c   1.000
_cell.angle_alpha   90.00
_cell.angle_beta   90.00
_cell.angle_gamma   90.00
#
_symmetry.space_group_name_H-M   'P 1'
#
loop_
_entity.id
_entity.type
_entity.pdbx_description
1 polymer ?
#
loop_
_entity_poly.entity_id
_entity_poly.type
_entity_poly.pdbx_seq_one_letter_code
_entity_poly.pdbx_strand_id
1 'polypeptide(L)'
;MRPVATVCDRQGGGVQLQGQELLQFPIIAMSSLDATYTSPTESTPKVFSSELPALSSPPSTHDRVAYLAALSTSLKNLQGEINTFLTQKMDEDKALGASKADDAKFEETYGEEVVEED
;
A
#
# COMPACT_ATOMS: atom_id res chain seq x y z
N MET A 1 6.04 20.88 15.68
CA MET A 1 6.88 19.68 15.81
C MET A 1 6.71 18.80 14.59
N ARG A 2 7.78 18.46 13.86
CA ARG A 2 7.75 17.45 12.78
C ARG A 2 8.54 16.23 13.26
N PRO A 3 8.00 15.01 13.22
CA PRO A 3 8.80 13.83 13.53
C PRO A 3 9.71 13.50 12.33
N VAL A 4 11.01 13.59 12.56
CA VAL A 4 12.07 13.06 11.68
C VAL A 4 12.05 11.54 11.84
N ALA A 5 11.75 10.81 10.77
CA ALA A 5 11.96 9.37 10.74
C ALA A 5 13.45 9.10 10.53
N THR A 6 14.16 8.82 11.62
CA THR A 6 15.52 8.29 11.59
C THR A 6 15.47 6.87 11.06
N VAL A 7 16.09 6.64 9.89
CA VAL A 7 16.51 5.31 9.44
C VAL A 7 17.54 4.82 10.45
N CYS A 8 17.16 3.83 11.26
CA CYS A 8 18.10 3.08 12.09
C CYS A 8 18.54 1.84 11.30
N ASP A 9 19.58 2.03 10.48
CA ASP A 9 20.41 0.95 9.98
C ASP A 9 21.28 0.45 11.16
N ARG A 10 21.04 -0.77 11.66
CA ARG A 10 21.87 -1.39 12.71
C ARG A 10 22.73 -2.48 12.08
N GLN A 11 23.80 -2.04 11.41
CA GLN A 11 24.93 -2.86 11.06
C GLN A 11 25.89 -2.95 12.27
N GLY A 12 26.22 -4.16 12.71
CA GLY A 12 27.43 -4.42 13.51
C GLY A 12 27.24 -5.31 14.74
N GLY A 13 27.85 -6.49 14.73
CA GLY A 13 27.96 -7.37 15.89
C GLY A 13 28.43 -8.77 15.55
N GLY A 14 29.66 -8.90 15.04
CA GLY A 14 30.28 -10.20 14.82
C GLY A 14 30.61 -10.89 16.14
N VAL A 15 30.15 -12.13 16.28
CA VAL A 15 30.70 -13.13 17.21
C VAL A 15 30.85 -14.42 16.43
N GLN A 16 32.11 -14.78 16.18
CA GLN A 16 32.50 -16.10 15.68
C GLN A 16 32.05 -17.14 16.71
N LEU A 17 31.10 -17.98 16.33
CA LEU A 17 30.89 -19.26 16.98
C LEU A 17 31.19 -20.35 15.95
N GLN A 18 32.24 -21.08 16.30
CA GLN A 18 32.90 -22.13 15.54
C GLN A 18 32.03 -23.38 15.52
N GLY A 19 31.89 -24.01 14.34
CA GLY A 19 31.61 -25.43 14.22
C GLY A 19 30.18 -25.89 14.47
N GLN A 20 29.28 -25.60 13.53
CA GLN A 20 28.21 -26.54 13.16
C GLN A 20 28.13 -26.57 11.64
N GLU A 21 28.40 -27.76 11.08
CA GLU A 21 28.06 -28.12 9.71
C GLU A 21 26.54 -27.99 9.59
N LEU A 22 26.06 -26.80 9.23
CA LEU A 22 24.65 -26.58 8.95
C LEU A 22 24.42 -27.27 7.60
N LEU A 23 23.82 -28.47 7.65
CA LEU A 23 23.11 -28.98 6.48
C LEU A 23 22.19 -27.85 6.02
N GLN A 24 22.52 -27.26 4.87
CA GLN A 24 21.79 -26.16 4.28
C GLN A 24 20.42 -26.70 3.85
N PHE A 25 19.48 -26.80 4.79
CA PHE A 25 18.09 -27.01 4.47
C PHE A 25 17.63 -25.83 3.62
N PRO A 26 16.89 -26.08 2.52
CA PRO A 26 16.43 -25.00 1.66
C PRO A 26 15.58 -24.05 2.51
N ILE A 27 16.06 -22.81 2.65
CA ILE A 27 15.31 -21.76 3.31
C ILE A 27 14.16 -21.40 2.36
N ILE A 28 12.94 -21.72 2.78
CA ILE A 28 11.71 -21.35 2.07
C ILE A 28 11.38 -19.91 2.48
N ALA A 29 11.61 -18.95 1.58
CA ALA A 29 11.25 -17.56 1.82
C ALA A 29 9.80 -17.33 1.40
N MET A 30 8.92 -17.06 2.37
CA MET A 30 7.55 -16.60 2.11
C MET A 30 7.51 -15.08 2.17
N SER A 31 6.94 -14.46 1.15
CA SER A 31 6.79 -13.00 1.04
C SER A 31 5.32 -12.64 0.85
N SER A 32 4.96 -11.43 1.26
CA SER A 32 3.64 -10.85 1.05
C SER A 32 3.76 -9.54 0.25
N LEU A 33 2.71 -9.21 -0.49
CA LEU A 33 2.50 -7.91 -1.09
C LEU A 33 1.45 -7.17 -0.26
N ASP A 34 1.88 -6.10 0.41
CA ASP A 34 1.05 -5.35 1.34
C ASP A 34 0.87 -3.90 0.88
N ALA A 35 -0.33 -3.36 1.07
CA ALA A 35 -0.64 -1.95 0.86
C ALA A 35 -1.50 -1.43 2.02
N THR A 36 -1.18 -0.22 2.49
CA THR A 36 -1.89 0.39 3.62
C THR A 36 -2.46 1.74 3.18
N TYR A 37 -3.77 1.86 3.25
CA TYR A 37 -4.49 3.11 3.05
C TYR A 37 -4.75 3.78 4.39
N THR A 38 -4.35 5.05 4.51
CA THR A 38 -4.61 5.91 5.67
C THR A 38 -5.36 7.15 5.21
N SER A 39 -6.34 7.59 5.99
CA SER A 39 -7.11 8.81 5.74
C SER A 39 -7.15 9.65 7.02
N PRO A 40 -7.08 10.99 6.93
CA PRO A 40 -7.26 11.87 8.09
C PRO A 40 -8.65 11.73 8.75
N THR A 41 -9.65 11.31 7.99
CA THR A 41 -11.04 11.18 8.44
C THR A 41 -11.31 9.83 9.11
N GLU A 42 -10.50 8.81 8.81
CA GLU A 42 -10.66 7.45 9.31
C GLU A 42 -9.57 7.14 10.34
N SER A 43 -9.97 6.72 11.54
CA SER A 43 -9.00 6.43 12.62
C SER A 43 -8.25 5.11 12.42
N THR A 44 -8.77 4.21 11.57
CA THR A 44 -8.18 2.88 11.33
C THR A 44 -7.68 2.76 9.89
N PRO A 45 -6.39 2.39 9.69
CA PRO A 45 -5.86 2.11 8.35
C PRO A 45 -6.54 0.90 7.72
N LYS A 46 -6.83 0.98 6.43
CA LYS A 46 -7.25 -0.20 5.65
C LYS A 46 -6.00 -0.87 5.09
N VAL A 47 -5.72 -2.09 5.54
CA VAL A 47 -4.61 -2.91 5.06
C VAL A 47 -5.13 -3.91 4.03
N PHE A 48 -4.41 -4.01 2.92
CA PHE A 48 -4.59 -5.02 1.89
C PHE A 48 -3.33 -5.88 1.87
N SER A 49 -3.49 -7.20 1.83
CA SER A 49 -2.37 -8.15 1.87
C SER A 49 -2.65 -9.30 0.91
N SER A 50 -1.66 -9.64 0.09
CA SER A 50 -1.67 -10.84 -0.74
C SER A 50 -0.42 -11.67 -0.45
N GLU A 51 -0.63 -12.93 -0.09
CA GLU A 51 0.45 -13.89 0.06
C GLU A 51 1.06 -14.24 -1.31
N LEU A 52 2.38 -14.41 -1.35
CA LEU A 52 3.12 -14.86 -2.52
C LEU A 52 3.64 -16.27 -2.31
N PRO A 53 3.79 -17.05 -3.40
CA PRO A 53 4.31 -18.41 -3.30
C PRO A 53 5.74 -18.39 -2.79
N ALA A 54 6.08 -19.41 -2.01
CA ALA A 54 7.38 -19.46 -1.38
C ALA A 54 8.49 -19.83 -2.37
N LEU A 55 9.64 -19.17 -2.25
CA LEU A 55 10.81 -19.43 -3.09
C LEU A 55 11.81 -20.33 -2.35
N SER A 56 12.25 -21.40 -3.02
CA SER A 56 13.36 -22.21 -2.53
C SER A 56 14.69 -21.47 -2.73
N SER A 57 15.71 -21.80 -1.94
CA SER A 57 17.06 -21.25 -2.09
C SER A 57 18.07 -22.38 -2.34
N PRO A 58 18.74 -22.43 -3.52
CA PRO A 58 18.64 -21.50 -4.64
C PRO A 58 17.37 -21.73 -5.52
N PRO A 59 16.69 -20.67 -5.98
CA PRO A 59 15.42 -20.83 -6.70
C PRO A 59 15.65 -21.35 -8.12
N SER A 60 14.91 -22.38 -8.50
CA SER A 60 14.89 -22.90 -9.87
C SER A 60 14.27 -21.88 -10.84
N THR A 61 14.56 -21.98 -12.14
CA THR A 61 13.93 -21.09 -13.14
C THR A 61 12.41 -21.20 -13.11
N HIS A 62 11.89 -22.40 -12.88
CA HIS A 62 10.45 -22.63 -12.74
C HIS A 62 9.87 -21.88 -11.53
N ASP A 63 10.51 -21.96 -10.36
CA ASP A 63 10.05 -21.27 -9.15
C ASP A 63 10.07 -19.76 -9.30
N ARG A 64 11.09 -19.22 -9.99
CA ARG A 64 11.17 -17.78 -10.30
C ARG A 64 10.04 -17.32 -11.22
N VAL A 65 9.76 -18.09 -12.27
CA VAL A 65 8.67 -17.76 -13.21
C VAL A 65 7.32 -17.84 -12.51
N ALA A 66 7.07 -18.88 -11.72
CA ALA A 66 5.86 -19.03 -10.94
C ALA A 66 5.68 -17.88 -9.94
N TYR A 67 6.76 -17.49 -9.25
CA TYR A 67 6.74 -16.36 -8.32
C TYR A 67 6.42 -15.02 -9.00
N LEU A 68 7.05 -14.72 -10.14
CA LEU A 68 6.79 -13.49 -10.88
C LEU A 68 5.37 -13.46 -11.46
N ALA A 69 4.87 -14.60 -11.93
CA ALA A 69 3.49 -14.71 -12.41
C ALA A 69 2.48 -14.48 -11.28
N ALA A 70 2.72 -15.07 -10.11
CA ALA A 70 1.90 -14.87 -8.92
C ALA A 70 1.96 -13.40 -8.47
N LEU A 71 3.14 -12.80 -8.36
CA LEU A 71 3.32 -11.40 -8.00
C LEU A 71 2.58 -10.45 -8.95
N SER A 72 2.70 -10.68 -10.27
CA SER A 72 2.00 -9.86 -11.26
C SER A 72 0.48 -9.97 -11.13
N THR A 73 -0.02 -11.17 -10.84
CA THR A 73 -1.46 -11.42 -10.64
C THR A 73 -1.95 -10.77 -9.35
N SER A 74 -1.25 -11.00 -8.24
CA SER A 74 -1.53 -10.39 -6.95
C SER A 74 -1.53 -8.87 -7.03
N LEU A 75 -0.61 -8.26 -7.77
CA LEU A 75 -0.57 -6.82 -7.96
C LEU A 75 -1.80 -6.28 -8.72
N LYS A 76 -2.24 -6.97 -9.77
CA LYS A 76 -3.45 -6.58 -10.53
C LYS A 76 -4.71 -6.71 -9.68
N ASN A 77 -4.81 -7.79 -8.90
CA ASN A 77 -5.93 -8.00 -7.99
C ASN A 77 -5.96 -6.91 -6.91
N LEU A 78 -4.83 -6.66 -6.27
CA LEU A 78 -4.67 -5.62 -5.25
C LEU A 78 -5.04 -4.23 -5.79
N GLN A 79 -4.61 -3.90 -7.01
CA GLN A 79 -5.02 -2.66 -7.68
C GLN A 79 -6.53 -2.59 -7.89
N GLY A 80 -7.16 -3.68 -8.33
CA GLY A 80 -8.61 -3.76 -8.48
C GLY A 80 -9.37 -3.56 -7.17
N GLU A 81 -8.88 -4.17 -6.10
CA GLU A 81 -9.43 -4.02 -4.75
C GLU A 81 -9.33 -2.57 -4.25
N ILE A 82 -8.16 -1.94 -4.42
CA ILE A 82 -7.92 -0.55 -4.04
C ILE A 82 -8.85 0.39 -4.82
N ASN A 83 -8.96 0.20 -6.14
CA ASN A 83 -9.82 1.04 -6.97
C ASN A 83 -11.30 0.91 -6.56
N THR A 84 -11.75 -0.32 -6.29
CA THR A 84 -13.11 -0.58 -5.82
C THR A 84 -13.35 0.10 -4.48
N PHE A 85 -12.41 -0.06 -3.54
CA PHE A 85 -12.48 0.56 -2.21
C PHE A 85 -12.54 2.08 -2.28
N LEU A 86 -11.68 2.72 -3.08
CA LEU A 86 -11.67 4.18 -3.22
C LEU A 86 -12.95 4.70 -3.87
N THR A 87 -13.47 3.99 -4.88
CA THR A 87 -14.72 4.37 -5.55
C THR A 87 -15.90 4.30 -4.59
N GLN A 88 -16.00 3.23 -3.80
CA GLN A 88 -17.00 3.11 -2.74
C GLN A 88 -16.90 4.24 -1.72
N LYS A 89 -15.69 4.61 -1.31
CA LYS A 89 -15.47 5.73 -0.39
C LYS A 89 -15.90 7.07 -0.97
N MET A 90 -15.65 7.32 -2.26
CA MET A 90 -16.14 8.51 -2.94
C MET A 90 -17.68 8.56 -2.98
N ASP A 91 -18.33 7.42 -3.23
CA ASP A 91 -19.79 7.34 -3.24
C ASP A 91 -20.38 7.54 -1.83
N GLU A 92 -19.76 6.98 -0.80
CA GLU A 92 -20.08 7.21 0.62
C GLU A 92 -19.95 8.70 0.97
N ASP A 93 -18.82 9.33 0.63
CA ASP A 93 -18.56 10.75 0.90
C ASP A 93 -19.56 11.67 0.19
N LYS A 94 -19.92 11.33 -1.05
CA LYS A 94 -20.96 12.03 -1.81
C LYS A 94 -22.33 11.92 -1.16
N ALA A 95 -22.70 10.72 -0.68
CA ALA A 95 -23.97 10.48 0.01
C ALA A 95 -24.06 11.18 1.37
N LEU A 96 -22.94 11.27 2.10
CA LEU A 96 -22.82 11.98 3.38
C LEU A 96 -22.82 13.50 3.24
N GLY A 97 -22.88 14.02 2.00
CA GLY A 97 -22.97 15.44 1.74
C GLY A 97 -21.65 16.20 1.90
N ALA A 98 -20.52 15.51 1.98
CA ALA A 98 -19.20 16.14 1.92
C ALA A 98 -19.01 16.93 0.61
N SER A 99 -19.67 16.51 -0.47
CA SER A 99 -19.74 17.28 -1.72
C SER A 99 -20.77 18.42 -1.71
N LYS A 100 -21.80 18.42 -0.83
CA LYS A 100 -22.84 19.46 -0.82
C LYS A 100 -22.37 20.78 -0.23
N ALA A 101 -21.44 20.75 0.73
CA ALA A 101 -20.87 21.96 1.30
C ALA A 101 -19.98 22.72 0.29
N ASP A 102 -19.30 21.98 -0.60
CA ASP A 102 -18.59 22.58 -1.74
C ASP A 102 -19.54 22.96 -2.88
N ASP A 103 -20.54 22.13 -3.22
CA ASP A 103 -21.52 22.43 -4.29
C ASP A 103 -22.30 23.72 -4.02
N ALA A 104 -22.78 23.92 -2.78
CA ALA A 104 -23.47 25.16 -2.39
C ALA A 104 -22.57 26.41 -2.50
N LYS A 105 -21.27 26.26 -2.20
CA LYS A 105 -20.29 27.34 -2.33
C LYS A 105 -19.93 27.64 -3.79
N PHE A 106 -19.93 26.61 -4.64
CA PHE A 106 -19.78 26.76 -6.10
C PHE A 106 -21.02 27.40 -6.74
N GLU A 107 -22.24 27.08 -6.26
CA GLU A 107 -23.49 27.73 -6.70
C GLU A 107 -23.55 29.22 -6.31
N GLU A 108 -23.16 29.58 -5.08
CA GLU A 108 -23.12 30.99 -4.64
C GLU A 108 -22.14 31.84 -5.47
N THR A 109 -21.05 31.25 -5.96
CA THR A 109 -20.04 31.95 -6.77
C THR A 109 -20.45 32.05 -8.25
N TYR A 110 -21.47 31.31 -8.70
CA TYR A 110 -21.95 31.32 -10.08
C TYR A 110 -23.05 32.37 -10.33
N GLY A 111 -23.52 33.06 -9.28
CA GLY A 111 -24.63 34.02 -9.32
C GLY A 111 -24.24 35.50 -9.18
N GLU A 112 -22.98 35.81 -8.87
CA GLU A 112 -22.47 37.18 -8.89
C GLU A 112 -21.43 37.31 -10.01
N GLU A 113 -21.85 37.92 -11.12
CA GLU A 113 -20.92 38.45 -12.12
C GLU A 113 -20.08 39.51 -11.41
N VAL A 114 -18.88 39.16 -10.92
CA VAL A 114 -17.89 40.15 -10.50
C VAL A 114 -17.38 40.81 -11.77
N VAL A 115 -18.16 41.77 -12.27
CA VAL A 115 -17.69 42.76 -13.23
C VAL A 115 -16.68 43.61 -12.47
N GLU A 116 -15.39 43.33 -12.66
CA GLU A 116 -14.37 44.33 -12.34
C GLU A 116 -14.50 45.45 -13.37
N GLU A 117 -15.15 46.55 -12.98
CA GLU A 117 -15.04 47.84 -13.68
C GLU A 117 -13.77 48.57 -13.19
N ASP A 118 -13.01 49.04 -14.19
CA ASP A 118 -11.71 49.75 -14.19
C ASP A 118 -11.59 50.95 -13.22
#